data_AF-A0A950AZN0-F1
#
_entry.id   AF-A0A950AZN0-F1
#
_cell.length_a   1.000
_cell.length_b   1.000
_cell.length_c   1.000
_cell.angle_alpha   90.00
_cell.angle_beta   90.00
_cell.angle_gamma   90.00
#
_symmetry.space_group_name_H-M   'P 1'
#
loop_
_entity.id
_entity.type
_entity.pdbx_description
1 polymer ?
#
loop_
_entity_poly.entity_id
_entity_poly.type
_entity_poly.pdbx_seq_one_letter_code
_entity_poly.pdbx_strand_id
1 'polypeptide(L)' 'MRRAAVKEYRVQELAREAGIRVELLRSYQSKGLLPPPRHEGRVAWYGPRHLERLRL' A
#
# COMPACT_ATOMS: atom_id res chain seq x y z
N MET A 1 -8.79 18.19 18.49
CA MET A 1 -8.04 17.00 18.04
C MET A 1 -8.10 16.92 16.51
N ARG A 2 -7.02 17.23 15.78
CA ARG A 2 -6.98 17.06 14.32
C ARG A 2 -6.90 15.57 14.03
N ARG A 3 -7.97 14.98 13.50
CA ARG A 3 -7.92 13.65 12.89
C ARG A 3 -6.95 13.78 11.70
N ALA A 4 -5.73 13.27 11.83
CA ALA A 4 -4.83 13.17 10.69
C ALA A 4 -5.57 12.32 9.65
N ALA A 5 -5.87 12.90 8.48
CA ALA A 5 -6.44 12.12 7.39
C ALA A 5 -5.49 10.94 7.12
N VAL A 6 -6.00 9.72 7.25
CA VAL A 6 -5.20 8.51 7.01
C VAL A 6 -4.76 8.59 5.56
N LYS A 7 -3.45 8.74 5.32
CA LYS A 7 -2.92 8.88 3.97
C LYS A 7 -3.07 7.54 3.26
N GLU A 8 -3.87 7.54 2.20
CA GLU A 8 -4.06 6.39 1.33
C GLU A 8 -3.23 6.56 0.07
N TYR A 9 -2.75 5.43 -0.45
CA TYR A 9 -1.86 5.34 -1.60
C TYR A 9 -2.47 4.40 -2.61
N ARG A 10 -2.36 4.72 -3.90
CA ARG A 10 -2.53 3.71 -4.95
C ARG A 10 -1.27 2.85 -5.04
N VAL A 11 -1.37 1.73 -5.74
CA VAL A 11 -0.25 0.77 -5.89
C VAL A 11 1.04 1.43 -6.41
N GLN A 12 0.93 2.36 -7.36
CA GLN A 12 2.08 3.08 -7.92
C GLN A 12 2.70 4.04 -6.90
N GLU A 13 1.86 4.75 -6.14
CA GLU A 13 2.30 5.70 -5.13
C GLU A 13 2.97 4.95 -3.97
N LEU A 14 2.37 3.87 -3.49
CA LEU A 14 2.95 3.05 -2.44
C LEU A 14 4.31 2.48 -2.84
N ALA A 15 4.44 1.96 -4.07
CA ALA A 15 5.70 1.44 -4.58
C ALA A 15 6.79 2.52 -4.62
N ARG A 16 6.45 3.72 -5.12
CA ARG A 16 7.36 4.87 -5.14
C ARG A 16 7.82 5.27 -3.73
N GLU A 17 6.89 5.37 -2.79
CA GLU A 17 7.19 5.78 -1.41
C GLU A 17 7.98 4.70 -0.64
N ALA A 18 7.79 3.44 -0.98
CA ALA A 18 8.57 2.32 -0.46
C ALA A 18 9.92 2.13 -1.18
N GLY A 19 10.18 2.84 -2.29
CA GLY A 19 11.41 2.70 -3.06
C GLY A 19 11.52 1.37 -3.82
N ILE A 20 10.39 0.73 -4.12
CA ILE A 20 10.35 -0.57 -4.81
C ILE A 20 9.58 -0.50 -6.13
N ARG A 21 9.73 -1.55 -6.94
CA ARG A 21 8.95 -1.72 -8.17
C ARG A 21 7.51 -2.14 -7.84
N VAL A 22 6.55 -1.65 -8.62
CA VAL A 22 5.12 -2.04 -8.51
C VAL A 22 4.93 -3.56 -8.61
N GLU A 23 5.73 -4.21 -9.46
CA GLU A 23 5.67 -5.66 -9.65
C GLU A 23 6.11 -6.43 -8.39
N LEU A 24 7.13 -5.94 -7.67
CA LEU A 24 7.56 -6.54 -6.40
C LEU A 24 6.44 -6.42 -5.35
N LEU A 25 5.80 -5.25 -5.26
CA LEU A 25 4.66 -5.02 -4.39
C LEU A 25 3.52 -6.01 -4.71
N ARG A 26 3.17 -6.16 -6.00
CA ARG A 26 2.15 -7.14 -6.43
C ARG A 26 2.55 -8.58 -6.13
N SER A 27 3.84 -8.91 -6.23
CA SER A 27 4.36 -10.22 -5.82
C SER A 27 4.16 -10.46 -4.32
N TYR A 28 4.40 -9.45 -3.48
CA TYR A 28 4.15 -9.56 -2.04
C TYR A 28 2.66 -9.66 -1.72
N GLN A 29 1.83 -8.95 -2.46
CA GLN A 29 0.37 -9.07 -2.35
C GLN A 29 -0.10 -10.48 -2.72
N SER A 30 0.33 -11.03 -3.86
CA SER A 30 -0.08 -12.37 -4.30
C SER A 30 0.44 -13.48 -3.38
N LYS A 31 1.57 -13.26 -2.72
CA LYS A 31 2.12 -14.16 -1.68
C LYS A 31 1.46 -13.99 -0.31
N GLY A 32 0.54 -13.05 -0.13
CA GLY A 32 -0.12 -12.78 1.16
C GLY A 32 0.79 -12.15 2.22
N LEU A 33 1.93 -11.57 1.82
CA LEU A 33 2.90 -10.94 2.74
C LEU A 33 2.46 -9.54 3.17
N LEU A 34 1.49 -8.95 2.47
CA LEU A 34 0.90 -7.66 2.79
C LEU A 34 -0.55 -7.82 3.25
N PRO A 35 -1.03 -7.00 4.18
CA PRO A 35 -2.46 -6.89 4.47
C PRO A 35 -3.24 -6.63 3.17
N PRO A 36 -4.50 -7.12 3.07
CA PRO A 36 -5.32 -6.85 1.91
C PRO A 36 -5.60 -5.34 1.80
N PRO A 37 -5.45 -4.73 0.62
CA PRO A 37 -5.80 -3.33 0.41
C PRO A 37 -7.31 -3.14 0.49
N ARG A 38 -7.73 -1.90 0.76
CA ARG A 38 -9.13 -1.51 0.68
C ARG A 38 -9.52 -1.38 -0.79
N HIS A 39 -10.58 -2.05 -1.21
CA HIS A 39 -11.07 -1.95 -2.59
C HIS A 39 -12.20 -0.94 -2.67
N GLU A 40 -12.09 0.00 -3.60
CA GLU A 40 -13.14 0.96 -3.94
C GLU A 40 -13.34 0.93 -5.46
N GLY A 41 -14.38 0.21 -5.88
CA GLY A 41 -14.59 -0.13 -7.29
C GLY A 41 -13.41 -0.95 -7.84
N ARG A 42 -12.74 -0.41 -8.87
CA ARG A 42 -11.57 -1.04 -9.52
C ARG A 42 -10.23 -0.60 -8.92
N VAL A 43 -10.25 0.25 -7.89
CA VAL A 43 -9.05 0.82 -7.29
C VAL A 43 -8.72 0.10 -5.99
N ALA A 44 -7.44 -0.27 -5.84
CA ALA A 44 -6.89 -0.77 -4.59
C ALA A 44 -6.17 0.36 -3.83
N TRP A 45 -6.66 0.64 -2.63
CA TRP A 45 -6.15 1.65 -1.72
C TRP A 45 -5.32 1.01 -0.61
N TYR A 46 -4.13 1.54 -0.42
CA TYR A 46 -3.19 1.10 0.59
C TYR A 46 -3.05 2.18 1.66
N GLY A 47 -3.29 1.82 2.92
CA GLY A 47 -3.02 2.72 4.05
C GLY A 47 -1.56 2.70 4.53
N PRO A 48 -1.22 3.52 5.55
CA PRO A 48 0.13 3.66 6.08
C PRO A 48 0.77 2.36 6.55
N ARG A 49 -0.03 1.42 7.08
CA ARG A 49 0.44 0.08 7.52
C ARG A 49 1.11 -0.73 6.41
N HIS A 50 0.72 -0.53 5.15
CA HIS A 50 1.36 -1.20 4.02
C HIS A 50 2.75 -0.61 3.76
N LEU A 51 2.88 0.72 3.88
CA LEU A 51 4.17 1.39 3.69
C LEU A 51 5.16 0.99 4.79
N GLU A 52 4.71 0.93 6.04
CA GLU A 52 5.52 0.44 7.16
C GLU A 52 6.05 -0.96 6.88
N ARG A 53 5.19 -1.89 6.45
CA ARG A 53 5.58 -3.27 6.17
C ARG A 53 6.53 -3.44 4.98
N LEU A 54 6.53 -2.49 4.05
CA LEU A 54 7.44 -2.48 2.90
C LEU A 54 8.80 -1.83 3.20
N ARG A 55 8.92 -1.08 4.31
CA ARG A 55 10.16 -0.40 4.72
C ARG A 55 10.94 -1.14 5.82
N LEU A 56 10.34 -2.17 6.43
CA LEU A 56 11.00 -3.10 7.36
C LEU A 56 11.89 -4.07 6.59
#